data_AF-A0A929E934-F1
#
_entry.id   AF-A0A929E934-F1
#
_cell.length_a   1.000
_cell.length_b   1.000
_cell.length_c   1.000
_cell.angle_alpha   90.00
_cell.angle_beta   90.00
_cell.angle_gamma   90.00
#
_symmetry.space_group_name_H-M   'P 1'
#
loop_
_entity.id
_entity.type
_entity.pdbx_description
1 polymer ?
#
loop_
_entity_poly.entity_id
_entity_poly.type
_entity_poly.pdbx_seq_one_letter_code
_entity_poly.pdbx_strand_id
1 'polypeptide(L)'
;MVKAYQLLNVLLPHADLDLLARAEAKAFERFWGKSMEELKDISFEEMHEFAKEFRELVFSMPFQVPQDLVFLIRTVAILAGICTGLDASFNFWESLSPYAQQLLAEESGSNWQFWLGELGSFGQTLIALPGQMDRVLGQVAADGLFVRNPSLNSQVRRIDVGVRMLVSAVLFMAFLTNGVWLYLEEQIVFSWLLFAGAFVTLFIVVFGRFRRR
;
A
#
# COMPACT_ATOMS: atom_id res chain seq x y z
N MET A 1 0.81 2.00 8.36
CA MET A 1 0.99 2.21 9.81
C MET A 1 2.13 3.17 10.14
N VAL A 2 3.32 3.05 9.54
CA VAL A 2 4.44 4.01 9.71
C VAL A 2 4.04 5.49 9.58
N LYS A 3 3.19 5.84 8.59
CA LYS A 3 2.65 7.21 8.43
C LYS A 3 1.81 7.69 9.62
N ALA A 4 1.12 6.78 10.31
CA ALA A 4 0.37 7.10 11.53
C ALA A 4 1.31 7.44 12.69
N TYR A 5 2.43 6.74 12.85
CA TYR A 5 3.44 7.09 13.86
C TYR A 5 4.08 8.46 13.61
N GLN A 6 4.25 8.85 12.34
CA GLN A 6 4.70 10.20 11.98
C GLN A 6 3.64 11.27 12.32
N LEU A 7 2.37 11.01 12.02
CA LEU A 7 1.26 11.92 12.35
C LEU A 7 1.09 12.10 13.86
N LEU A 8 1.31 11.03 14.64
CA LEU A 8 1.28 11.05 16.10
C LEU A 8 2.55 11.63 16.72
N ASN A 9 3.51 12.10 15.90
CA ASN A 9 4.81 12.62 16.31
C ASN A 9 5.59 11.66 17.21
N VAL A 10 5.42 10.35 17.00
CA VAL A 10 6.04 9.29 17.81
C VAL A 10 7.47 8.99 17.36
N LEU A 11 7.81 9.27 16.12
CA LEU A 11 9.12 8.97 15.54
C LEU A 11 10.04 10.20 15.56
N LEU A 12 11.30 9.98 15.92
CA LEU A 12 12.35 10.99 15.82
C LEU A 12 12.77 11.18 14.35
N PRO A 13 13.32 12.35 13.96
CA PRO A 13 13.63 12.66 12.56
C PRO A 13 14.65 11.73 11.88
N HIS A 14 15.46 11.01 12.66
CA HIS A 14 16.50 10.10 12.20
C HIS A 14 16.07 8.62 12.20
N ALA A 15 14.78 8.34 12.39
CA ALA A 15 14.25 6.98 12.42
C ALA A 15 14.37 6.30 11.05
N ASP A 16 14.96 5.10 11.01
CA ASP A 16 14.93 4.24 9.81
C ASP A 16 13.54 3.62 9.66
N LEU A 17 12.77 4.16 8.71
CA LEU A 17 11.39 3.75 8.45
C LEU A 17 11.26 2.33 7.89
N ASP A 18 12.25 1.87 7.12
CA ASP A 18 12.23 0.53 6.51
C ASP A 18 12.56 -0.54 7.55
N LEU A 19 13.51 -0.25 8.46
CA LEU A 19 13.78 -1.12 9.59
C LEU A 19 12.58 -1.18 10.55
N LEU A 20 11.94 -0.04 10.83
CA LEU A 20 10.72 0.04 11.64
C LEU A 20 9.57 -0.75 11.04
N ALA A 21 9.31 -0.61 9.74
CA ALA A 21 8.24 -1.35 9.07
C ALA A 21 8.44 -2.87 9.18
N ARG A 22 9.69 -3.35 9.03
CA ARG A 22 10.02 -4.78 9.19
C ARG A 22 9.83 -5.26 10.62
N ALA A 23 10.28 -4.47 11.59
CA ALA A 23 10.12 -4.79 13.01
C ALA A 23 8.64 -4.82 13.43
N GLU A 24 7.87 -3.83 12.99
CA GLU A 24 6.42 -3.74 13.23
C GLU A 24 5.70 -4.94 12.62
N ALA A 25 5.95 -5.27 11.36
CA ALA A 25 5.33 -6.42 10.70
C ALA A 25 5.61 -7.72 11.46
N LYS A 26 6.87 -7.93 11.87
CA LYS A 26 7.26 -9.12 12.62
C LYS A 26 6.65 -9.15 14.03
N ALA A 27 6.58 -8.02 14.71
CA ALA A 27 5.90 -7.91 16.01
C ALA A 27 4.40 -8.19 15.88
N PHE A 28 3.78 -7.69 14.81
CA PHE A 28 2.37 -7.93 14.52
C PHE A 28 2.10 -9.41 14.28
N GLU A 29 2.86 -10.06 13.39
CA GLU A 29 2.75 -11.52 13.16
C GLU A 29 2.95 -12.35 14.43
N ARG A 30 3.82 -11.89 15.33
CA ARG A 30 4.19 -12.62 16.55
C ARG A 30 3.20 -12.45 17.70
N PHE A 31 2.73 -11.24 17.94
CA PHE A 31 2.03 -10.86 19.18
C PHE A 31 0.58 -10.48 18.95
N TRP A 32 0.18 -10.17 17.71
CA TRP A 32 -1.20 -9.81 17.42
C TRP A 32 -2.17 -10.95 17.78
N GLY A 33 -3.32 -10.58 18.33
CA GLY A 33 -4.38 -11.52 18.68
C GLY A 33 -4.13 -12.31 19.96
N LYS A 34 -2.94 -12.24 20.57
CA LYS A 34 -2.68 -12.88 21.87
C LYS A 34 -3.42 -12.17 23.00
N SER A 35 -3.98 -12.94 23.93
CA SER A 35 -4.54 -12.42 25.18
C SER A 35 -3.43 -11.97 26.14
N MET A 36 -3.79 -11.25 27.21
CA MET A 36 -2.80 -10.82 28.22
C MET A 36 -2.16 -12.01 28.95
N GLU A 37 -2.89 -13.12 29.12
CA GLU A 37 -2.34 -14.34 29.73
C GLU A 37 -1.30 -14.97 28.81
N GLU A 38 -1.58 -15.07 27.51
CA GLU A 38 -0.64 -15.61 26.53
C GLU A 38 0.60 -14.73 26.34
N LEU A 39 0.46 -13.40 26.49
CA LEU A 39 1.59 -12.47 26.43
C LEU A 39 2.54 -12.64 27.63
N LYS A 40 2.01 -12.99 28.80
CA LYS A 40 2.81 -13.24 30.01
C LYS A 40 3.65 -14.52 29.88
N ASP A 41 3.15 -15.51 29.15
CA ASP A 41 3.81 -16.80 28.96
C ASP A 41 4.86 -16.81 27.84
N ILE A 42 5.11 -15.67 27.19
CA ILE A 42 6.18 -15.54 26.20
C ILE A 42 7.54 -15.81 26.86
N SER A 43 8.30 -16.73 26.26
CA SER A 43 9.60 -17.11 26.79
C SER A 43 10.62 -15.98 26.70
N PHE A 44 11.53 -15.91 27.68
CA PHE A 44 12.61 -14.93 27.66
C PHE A 44 13.52 -15.08 26.42
N GLU A 45 13.78 -16.33 25.99
CA GLU A 45 14.60 -16.62 24.81
C GLU A 45 13.99 -16.02 23.53
N GLU A 46 12.68 -16.14 23.38
CA GLU A 46 11.95 -15.57 22.25
C GLU A 46 12.04 -14.05 22.21
N MET A 47 11.88 -13.39 23.37
CA MET A 47 12.07 -11.94 23.48
C MET A 47 13.51 -11.53 23.21
N HIS A 48 14.48 -12.34 23.64
CA HIS A 48 15.90 -12.09 23.42
C HIS A 48 16.27 -12.15 21.93
N GLU A 49 15.84 -13.20 21.21
CA GLU A 49 16.11 -13.33 19.78
C GLU A 49 15.42 -12.23 18.97
N PHE A 50 14.19 -11.83 19.33
CA PHE A 50 13.53 -10.67 18.72
C PHE A 50 14.32 -9.36 18.96
N ALA A 51 14.76 -9.12 20.20
CA ALA A 51 15.55 -7.93 20.54
C ALA A 51 16.93 -7.91 19.84
N LYS A 52 17.51 -9.08 19.61
CA LYS A 52 18.79 -9.25 18.90
C LYS A 52 18.64 -9.01 17.40
N GLU A 53 17.54 -9.46 16.81
CA GLU A 53 17.22 -9.20 15.39
C GLU A 53 17.02 -7.71 15.12
N PHE A 54 16.29 -7.01 16.00
CA PHE A 54 16.02 -5.58 15.88
C PHE A 54 16.89 -4.73 16.80
N ARG A 55 18.09 -5.20 17.11
CA ARG A 55 19.03 -4.59 18.06
C ARG A 55 19.35 -3.13 17.74
N GLU A 56 19.44 -2.80 16.46
CA GLU A 56 19.67 -1.44 15.99
C GLU A 56 18.53 -0.49 16.39
N LEU A 57 17.26 -0.92 16.35
CA LEU A 57 16.13 -0.12 16.83
C LEU A 57 16.15 0.05 18.36
N VAL A 58 16.54 -1.00 19.08
CA VAL A 58 16.65 -0.97 20.54
C VAL A 58 17.74 0.01 20.99
N PHE A 59 18.88 0.06 20.28
CA PHE A 59 19.96 0.98 20.60
C PHE A 59 19.73 2.41 20.11
N SER A 60 19.20 2.58 18.90
CA SER A 60 18.95 3.91 18.33
C SER A 60 17.79 4.62 19.02
N MET A 61 16.88 3.86 19.65
CA MET A 61 15.70 4.36 20.37
C MET A 61 15.01 5.52 19.61
N PRO A 62 14.54 5.29 18.37
CA PRO A 62 14.03 6.35 17.51
C PRO A 62 12.61 6.83 17.89
N PHE A 63 12.18 6.60 19.12
CA PHE A 63 10.80 6.78 19.57
C PHE A 63 10.70 7.84 20.66
N GLN A 64 9.62 8.61 20.61
CA GLN A 64 9.12 9.45 21.69
C GLN A 64 7.63 9.19 21.83
N VAL A 65 7.09 9.07 23.05
CA VAL A 65 5.66 8.77 23.22
C VAL A 65 4.99 9.96 23.88
N PRO A 66 4.01 10.60 23.21
CA PRO A 66 3.16 11.63 23.81
C PRO A 66 2.49 11.14 25.09
N GLN A 67 2.38 12.03 26.08
CA GLN A 67 1.82 11.71 27.40
C GLN A 67 0.40 11.13 27.33
N ASP A 68 -0.45 11.66 26.45
CA ASP A 68 -1.84 11.20 26.30
C ASP A 68 -1.92 9.74 25.82
N LEU A 69 -1.01 9.33 24.93
CA LEU A 69 -0.93 7.94 24.48
C LEU A 69 -0.48 7.01 25.62
N VAL A 70 0.44 7.46 26.47
CA VAL A 70 0.86 6.67 27.64
C VAL A 70 -0.31 6.44 28.60
N PHE A 71 -1.11 7.48 28.88
CA PHE A 71 -2.28 7.34 29.75
C PHE A 71 -3.35 6.45 29.14
N LEU A 72 -3.59 6.59 27.83
CA LEU A 72 -4.54 5.74 27.11
C LEU A 72 -4.12 4.27 27.17
N ILE A 73 -2.90 3.95 26.74
CA ILE A 73 -2.38 2.58 26.71
C ILE A 73 -2.39 1.98 28.11
N ARG A 74 -1.98 2.75 29.14
CA ARG A 74 -2.02 2.29 30.54
C ARG A 74 -3.43 1.95 30.99
N THR A 75 -4.41 2.80 30.67
CA THR A 75 -5.81 2.58 31.04
C THR A 75 -6.35 1.31 30.39
N VAL A 76 -6.11 1.15 29.09
CA VAL A 76 -6.50 -0.04 28.33
C VAL A 76 -5.83 -1.29 28.89
N ALA A 77 -4.53 -1.23 29.16
CA ALA A 77 -3.77 -2.37 29.69
C ALA A 77 -4.27 -2.81 31.08
N ILE A 78 -4.57 -1.87 31.98
CA ILE A 78 -5.12 -2.19 33.31
C ILE A 78 -6.50 -2.83 33.18
N LEU A 79 -7.39 -2.25 32.36
CA LEU A 79 -8.72 -2.80 32.13
C LEU A 79 -8.66 -4.20 31.52
N ALA A 80 -7.86 -4.39 30.47
CA ALA A 80 -7.64 -5.68 29.83
C ALA A 80 -7.07 -6.71 30.82
N GLY A 81 -6.15 -6.30 31.70
CA GLY A 81 -5.60 -7.15 32.75
C GLY A 81 -6.64 -7.56 33.80
N ILE A 82 -7.51 -6.64 34.24
CA ILE A 82 -8.61 -6.94 35.18
C ILE A 82 -9.58 -7.94 34.54
N CYS A 83 -9.98 -7.73 33.28
CA CYS A 83 -10.87 -8.63 32.55
C CYS A 83 -10.25 -10.03 32.39
N THR A 84 -8.98 -10.11 32.00
CA THR A 84 -8.26 -11.40 31.85
C THR A 84 -8.07 -12.11 33.20
N GLY A 85 -7.90 -11.35 34.29
CA GLY A 85 -7.83 -11.92 35.64
C GLY A 85 -9.16 -12.49 36.15
N LEU A 86 -10.29 -12.01 35.64
CA LEU A 86 -11.62 -12.56 35.96
C LEU A 86 -11.97 -13.76 35.08
N ASP A 87 -11.59 -13.71 33.82
CA ASP A 87 -11.80 -14.77 32.83
C ASP A 87 -10.52 -14.97 32.02
N ALA A 88 -9.82 -16.07 32.27
CA ALA A 88 -8.56 -16.40 31.58
C ALA A 88 -8.74 -16.64 30.08
N SER A 89 -9.97 -16.92 29.62
CA SER A 89 -10.28 -17.09 28.19
C SER A 89 -10.63 -15.77 27.50
N PHE A 90 -10.72 -14.67 28.24
CA PHE A 90 -11.05 -13.37 27.69
C PHE A 90 -9.94 -12.83 26.77
N ASN A 91 -10.32 -12.46 25.54
CA ASN A 91 -9.44 -11.80 24.58
C ASN A 91 -9.93 -10.38 24.29
N PHE A 92 -9.10 -9.39 24.66
CA PHE A 92 -9.39 -7.97 24.42
C PHE A 92 -9.56 -7.65 22.93
N TRP A 93 -8.79 -8.29 22.04
CA TRP A 93 -8.82 -8.02 20.61
C TRP A 93 -10.15 -8.39 19.97
N GLU A 94 -10.76 -9.50 20.40
CA GLU A 94 -12.07 -9.93 19.92
C GLU A 94 -13.16 -8.93 20.30
N SER A 95 -13.07 -8.38 21.51
CA SER A 95 -13.99 -7.36 22.00
C SER A 95 -13.80 -6.01 21.30
N LEU A 96 -12.57 -5.67 20.90
CA LEU A 96 -12.24 -4.42 20.22
C LEU A 96 -12.61 -4.43 18.74
N SER A 97 -12.45 -5.58 18.07
CA SER A 97 -12.69 -5.77 16.64
C SER A 97 -14.00 -5.15 16.11
N PRO A 98 -15.19 -5.36 16.72
CA PRO A 98 -16.43 -4.78 16.21
C PRO A 98 -16.43 -3.24 16.24
N TYR A 99 -15.80 -2.62 17.24
CA TYR A 99 -15.68 -1.16 17.31
C TYR A 99 -14.73 -0.62 16.25
N ALA A 100 -13.60 -1.30 16.02
CA ALA A 100 -12.67 -0.94 14.95
C ALA A 100 -13.36 -1.02 13.58
N GLN A 101 -14.20 -2.04 13.35
CA GLN A 101 -14.98 -2.16 12.12
C GLN A 101 -16.01 -1.04 11.97
N GLN A 102 -16.70 -0.66 13.05
CA GLN A 102 -17.64 0.48 13.03
C GLN A 102 -16.93 1.80 12.70
N LEU A 103 -15.79 2.08 13.34
CA LEU A 103 -14.95 3.26 13.05
C LEU A 103 -14.51 3.32 11.59
N LEU A 104 -14.03 2.19 11.05
CA LEU A 104 -13.64 2.11 9.65
C LEU A 104 -14.82 2.30 8.70
N ALA A 105 -16.00 1.78 9.05
CA ALA A 105 -17.22 1.95 8.26
C ALA A 105 -17.71 3.41 8.27
N GLU A 106 -17.66 4.09 9.42
CA GLU A 106 -18.01 5.50 9.56
C GLU A 106 -17.06 6.42 8.78
N GLU A 107 -15.74 6.18 8.85
CA GLU A 107 -14.78 6.95 8.07
C GLU A 107 -14.85 6.66 6.57
N SER A 108 -15.11 5.40 6.18
CA SER A 108 -15.23 5.01 4.76
C SER A 108 -16.45 5.62 4.08
N GLY A 109 -17.53 5.89 4.81
CA GLY A 109 -18.72 6.57 4.28
C GLY A 109 -18.48 8.05 3.93
N SER A 110 -17.49 8.69 4.57
CA SER A 110 -17.17 10.12 4.38
C SER A 110 -16.07 10.38 3.32
N ASN A 111 -15.18 9.41 3.10
CA ASN A 111 -13.93 9.60 2.34
C ASN A 111 -13.99 9.30 0.83
N TRP A 112 -15.16 9.31 0.18
CA TRP A 112 -15.24 9.16 -1.29
C TRP A 112 -14.38 10.20 -2.05
N GLN A 113 -14.25 11.41 -1.50
CA GLN A 113 -13.37 12.45 -2.03
C GLN A 113 -11.87 12.15 -1.89
N PHE A 114 -11.47 11.43 -0.83
CA PHE A 114 -10.08 11.03 -0.62
C PHE A 114 -9.63 9.97 -1.65
N TRP A 115 -10.49 9.00 -1.94
CA TRP A 115 -10.24 8.00 -2.98
C TRP A 115 -10.11 8.58 -4.40
N LEU A 116 -10.91 9.62 -4.72
CA LEU A 116 -10.78 10.33 -6.00
C LEU A 116 -9.47 11.13 -6.10
N GLY A 117 -9.00 11.71 -4.99
CA GLY A 117 -7.70 12.40 -4.92
C GLY A 117 -6.51 11.45 -5.08
N GLU A 118 -6.55 10.30 -4.41
CA GLU A 118 -5.49 9.30 -4.46
C GLU A 118 -5.39 8.66 -5.85
N LEU A 119 -6.52 8.34 -6.50
CA LEU A 119 -6.55 7.86 -7.90
C LEU A 119 -6.04 8.89 -8.90
N GLY A 120 -6.34 10.18 -8.70
CA GLY A 120 -5.78 11.27 -9.51
C GLY A 120 -4.25 11.31 -9.42
N SER A 121 -3.71 11.14 -8.23
CA SER A 121 -2.25 11.13 -7.99
C SER A 121 -1.55 9.87 -8.53
N PHE A 122 -2.19 8.70 -8.43
CA PHE A 122 -1.70 7.46 -9.06
C PHE A 122 -1.73 7.54 -10.59
N GLY A 123 -2.79 8.13 -11.17
CA GLY A 123 -2.88 8.37 -12.60
C GLY A 123 -1.78 9.32 -13.10
N GLN A 124 -1.52 10.40 -12.36
CA GLN A 124 -0.47 11.37 -12.71
C GLN A 124 0.94 10.78 -12.55
N THR A 125 1.16 9.91 -11.55
CA THR A 125 2.43 9.21 -11.33
C THR A 125 2.69 8.14 -12.41
N LEU A 126 1.66 7.40 -12.84
CA LEU A 126 1.74 6.47 -13.97
C LEU A 126 1.99 7.17 -15.31
N ILE A 127 1.47 8.39 -15.49
CA ILE A 127 1.73 9.24 -16.66
C ILE A 127 3.14 9.88 -16.62
N ALA A 128 3.64 10.20 -15.43
CA ALA A 128 4.97 10.81 -15.24
C ALA A 128 6.13 9.80 -15.22
N LEU A 129 5.84 8.51 -14.94
CA LEU A 129 6.80 7.40 -14.92
C LEU A 129 7.65 7.26 -16.20
N PRO A 130 7.09 7.28 -17.43
CA PRO A 130 7.91 7.18 -18.64
C PRO A 130 8.94 8.32 -18.77
N GLY A 131 8.59 9.54 -18.37
CA GLY A 131 9.50 10.69 -18.44
C GLY A 131 10.61 10.71 -17.38
N GLN A 132 10.50 9.91 -16.33
CA GLN A 132 11.58 9.72 -15.34
C GLN A 132 12.50 8.57 -15.75
N MET A 133 11.95 7.51 -16.37
CA MET A 133 12.75 6.44 -16.96
C MET A 133 13.68 6.95 -18.07
N ASP A 134 13.22 7.86 -18.94
CA ASP A 134 14.07 8.48 -19.98
C ASP A 134 15.23 9.29 -19.40
N ARG A 135 15.05 9.92 -18.24
CA ARG A 135 16.10 10.73 -17.59
C ARG A 135 17.14 9.86 -16.88
N VAL A 136 16.71 8.78 -16.23
CA VAL A 136 17.61 7.79 -15.62
C VAL A 136 18.37 7.02 -16.71
N LEU A 137 17.71 6.61 -17.80
CA LEU A 137 18.36 5.98 -18.95
C LEU A 137 19.32 6.94 -19.67
N GLY A 138 18.96 8.22 -19.77
CA GLY A 138 19.82 9.27 -20.33
C GLY A 138 21.06 9.55 -19.48
N GLN A 139 20.94 9.59 -18.16
CA GLN A 139 22.08 9.77 -17.25
C GLN A 139 23.01 8.55 -17.22
N VAL A 140 22.45 7.33 -17.25
CA VAL A 140 23.23 6.08 -17.36
C VAL A 140 23.94 5.97 -18.72
N ALA A 141 23.36 6.54 -19.79
CA ALA A 141 24.01 6.62 -21.10
C ALA A 141 25.09 7.71 -21.18
N ALA A 142 24.99 8.77 -20.37
CA ALA A 142 25.96 9.86 -20.34
C ALA A 142 27.20 9.54 -19.49
N ASP A 143 27.07 8.69 -18.45
CA ASP A 143 28.16 8.41 -17.49
C ASP A 143 29.10 7.25 -17.89
N GLY A 144 29.22 6.98 -19.20
CA GLY A 144 30.46 6.42 -19.73
C GLY A 144 30.78 4.95 -19.45
N LEU A 145 29.79 4.05 -19.38
CA LEU A 145 30.04 2.60 -19.52
C LEU A 145 29.61 2.10 -20.90
N PHE A 146 30.53 2.22 -21.85
CA PHE A 146 30.48 1.56 -23.15
C PHE A 146 30.34 0.04 -22.97
N VAL A 147 29.16 -0.52 -23.26
CA VAL A 147 29.07 -1.68 -24.16
C VAL A 147 27.93 -1.42 -25.13
N ARG A 148 28.31 -0.77 -26.24
CA ARG A 148 27.51 -0.59 -27.45
C ARG A 148 27.18 -1.96 -28.04
N ASN A 149 26.16 -2.64 -27.51
CA ASN A 149 25.63 -3.84 -28.12
C ASN A 149 24.31 -3.49 -28.84
N PRO A 150 24.32 -3.34 -30.19
CA PRO A 150 23.14 -2.95 -30.96
C PRO A 150 22.01 -3.99 -30.93
N SER A 151 22.22 -5.15 -30.30
CA SER A 151 21.17 -6.17 -30.12
C SER A 151 20.23 -5.88 -28.94
N LEU A 152 20.66 -5.18 -27.88
CA LEU A 152 19.82 -4.89 -26.70
C LEU A 152 18.74 -3.83 -26.96
N ASN A 153 19.01 -2.83 -27.81
CA ASN A 153 18.03 -1.79 -28.14
C ASN A 153 16.80 -2.35 -28.88
N SER A 154 17.00 -3.41 -29.65
CA SER A 154 15.90 -4.12 -30.34
C SER A 154 15.05 -4.97 -29.40
N GLN A 155 15.63 -5.49 -28.31
CA GLN A 155 14.93 -6.33 -27.33
C GLN A 155 14.11 -5.47 -26.35
N VAL A 156 14.66 -4.34 -25.88
CA VAL A 156 13.94 -3.37 -25.06
C VAL A 156 12.73 -2.80 -25.82
N ARG A 157 12.89 -2.51 -27.12
CA ARG A 157 11.77 -2.02 -27.95
C ARG A 157 10.68 -3.07 -28.19
N ARG A 158 11.00 -4.37 -28.19
CA ARG A 158 9.97 -5.44 -28.27
C ARG A 158 9.20 -5.58 -26.96
N ILE A 159 9.89 -5.49 -25.83
CA ILE A 159 9.27 -5.52 -24.49
C ILE A 159 8.32 -4.33 -24.33
N ASP A 160 8.75 -3.14 -24.73
CA ASP A 160 7.92 -1.93 -24.66
C ASP A 160 6.66 -2.01 -25.54
N VAL A 161 6.75 -2.60 -26.74
CA VAL A 161 5.55 -2.85 -27.58
C VAL A 161 4.64 -3.92 -26.98
N GLY A 162 5.19 -4.97 -26.38
CA GLY A 162 4.43 -6.01 -25.69
C GLY A 162 3.68 -5.49 -24.47
N VAL A 163 4.34 -4.68 -23.65
CA VAL A 163 3.75 -4.05 -22.45
C VAL A 163 2.62 -3.09 -22.85
N ARG A 164 2.82 -2.23 -23.84
CA ARG A 164 1.76 -1.33 -24.33
C ARG A 164 0.55 -2.11 -24.87
N MET A 165 0.80 -3.22 -25.58
CA MET A 165 -0.28 -4.07 -26.08
C MET A 165 -1.06 -4.71 -24.94
N LEU A 166 -0.39 -5.23 -23.92
CA LEU A 166 -1.04 -5.83 -22.74
C LEU A 166 -1.85 -4.79 -21.96
N VAL A 167 -1.28 -3.62 -21.69
CA VAL A 167 -1.99 -2.52 -21.02
C VAL A 167 -3.24 -2.12 -21.81
N SER A 168 -3.13 -2.02 -23.14
CA SER A 168 -4.27 -1.69 -23.99
C SER A 168 -5.34 -2.78 -24.03
N ALA A 169 -4.95 -4.06 -24.00
CA ALA A 169 -5.87 -5.19 -23.98
C ALA A 169 -6.63 -5.27 -22.64
N VAL A 170 -5.93 -5.02 -21.53
CA VAL A 170 -6.53 -4.97 -20.20
C VAL A 170 -7.51 -3.80 -20.09
N LEU A 171 -7.14 -2.60 -20.57
CA LEU A 171 -8.04 -1.45 -20.58
C LEU A 171 -9.26 -1.71 -21.47
N PHE A 172 -9.08 -2.29 -22.66
CA PHE A 172 -10.20 -2.66 -23.53
C PHE A 172 -11.15 -3.65 -22.86
N MET A 173 -10.61 -4.69 -22.23
CA MET A 173 -11.41 -5.69 -21.53
C MET A 173 -12.16 -5.08 -20.34
N ALA A 174 -11.50 -4.23 -19.54
CA ALA A 174 -12.14 -3.53 -18.43
C ALA A 174 -13.28 -2.61 -18.89
N PHE A 175 -13.08 -1.85 -19.98
CA PHE A 175 -14.12 -0.99 -20.56
C PHE A 175 -15.27 -1.79 -21.17
N LEU A 176 -14.98 -2.92 -21.83
CA LEU A 176 -16.00 -3.78 -22.45
C LEU A 176 -16.85 -4.46 -21.38
N THR A 177 -16.22 -5.07 -20.38
CA THR A 177 -16.95 -5.74 -19.28
C THR A 177 -17.80 -4.74 -18.50
N ASN A 178 -17.27 -3.56 -18.16
CA ASN A 178 -18.05 -2.52 -17.49
C ASN A 178 -19.17 -1.95 -18.37
N GLY A 179 -18.93 -1.74 -19.67
CA GLY A 179 -19.95 -1.25 -20.61
C GLY A 179 -21.11 -2.23 -20.81
N VAL A 180 -20.82 -3.54 -20.84
CA VAL A 180 -21.85 -4.59 -20.90
C VAL A 180 -22.65 -4.62 -19.60
N TRP A 181 -21.98 -4.53 -18.44
CA TRP A 181 -22.65 -4.54 -17.14
C TRP A 181 -23.56 -3.32 -16.95
N LEU A 182 -23.13 -2.14 -17.39
CA LEU A 182 -23.91 -0.90 -17.30
C LEU A 182 -25.11 -0.85 -18.27
N TYR A 183 -25.01 -1.54 -19.42
CA TYR A 183 -26.11 -1.68 -20.37
C TYR A 183 -27.26 -2.52 -19.82
N LEU A 184 -26.94 -3.50 -18.96
CA LEU A 184 -27.91 -4.33 -18.26
C LEU A 184 -28.71 -3.58 -17.19
N GLU A 185 -28.24 -2.41 -16.74
CA GLU A 185 -28.86 -1.62 -15.65
C GLU A 185 -29.67 -0.41 -16.17
N GLU A 186 -30.00 -0.39 -17.47
CA GLU A 186 -30.87 0.59 -18.18
C GLU A 186 -30.48 2.08 -18.06
N GLN A 187 -29.25 2.43 -17.65
CA GLN A 187 -28.73 3.80 -17.71
C GLN A 187 -28.06 4.13 -19.05
N ILE A 188 -28.90 4.44 -20.05
CA ILE A 188 -28.53 4.66 -21.47
C ILE A 188 -27.46 5.76 -21.67
N VAL A 189 -27.49 6.83 -20.86
CA VAL A 189 -26.61 7.99 -21.03
C VAL A 189 -25.16 7.70 -20.62
N PHE A 190 -24.96 7.00 -19.50
CA PHE A 190 -23.63 6.61 -19.02
C PHE A 190 -23.02 5.49 -19.87
N SER A 191 -23.86 4.59 -20.40
CA SER A 191 -23.42 3.58 -21.36
C SER A 191 -22.81 4.20 -22.62
N TRP A 192 -23.43 5.24 -23.20
CA TRP A 192 -22.90 5.91 -24.40
C TRP A 192 -21.55 6.60 -24.17
N LEU A 193 -21.35 7.20 -23.00
CA LEU A 193 -20.06 7.79 -22.60
C LEU A 193 -18.95 6.74 -22.48
N LEU A 194 -19.27 5.57 -21.92
CA LEU A 194 -18.32 4.46 -21.80
C LEU A 194 -18.04 3.79 -23.16
N PHE A 195 -19.04 3.67 -24.04
CA PHE A 195 -18.84 3.21 -25.42
C PHE A 195 -17.98 4.19 -26.23
N ALA A 196 -18.15 5.50 -26.04
CA ALA A 196 -17.27 6.51 -26.64
C ALA A 196 -15.83 6.38 -26.11
N GLY A 197 -15.65 6.13 -24.81
CA GLY A 197 -14.35 5.83 -24.21
C GLY A 197 -13.70 4.56 -24.79
N ALA A 198 -14.48 3.49 -24.95
CA ALA A 198 -14.04 2.25 -25.58
C ALA A 198 -13.68 2.43 -27.06
N PHE A 199 -14.41 3.30 -27.77
CA PHE A 199 -14.11 3.62 -29.16
C PHE A 199 -12.81 4.42 -29.29
N VAL A 200 -12.56 5.35 -28.37
CA VAL A 200 -11.31 6.12 -28.32
C VAL A 200 -10.11 5.23 -27.99
N THR A 201 -10.24 4.31 -27.04
CA THR A 201 -9.15 3.36 -26.72
C THR A 201 -8.89 2.40 -27.87
N LEU A 202 -9.93 1.87 -28.52
CA LEU A 202 -9.81 1.05 -29.72
C LEU A 202 -9.18 1.84 -30.88
N PHE A 203 -9.55 3.10 -31.06
CA PHE A 203 -8.97 3.99 -32.07
C PHE A 203 -7.48 4.22 -31.81
N ILE A 204 -7.06 4.44 -30.56
CA ILE A 204 -5.65 4.60 -30.20
C ILE A 204 -4.85 3.31 -30.48
N VAL A 205 -5.42 2.13 -30.21
CA VAL A 205 -4.78 0.83 -30.47
C VAL A 205 -4.64 0.57 -31.97
N VAL A 206 -5.68 0.86 -32.76
CA VAL A 206 -5.69 0.62 -34.21
C VAL A 206 -4.85 1.65 -34.96
N PHE A 207 -4.95 2.94 -34.63
CA PHE A 207 -4.16 3.99 -35.29
C PHE A 207 -2.70 4.04 -34.80
N GLY A 208 -2.42 3.65 -33.56
CA GLY A 208 -1.05 3.46 -33.07
C GLY A 208 -0.28 2.40 -33.85
N ARG A 209 -0.99 1.43 -34.43
CA ARG A 209 -0.44 0.38 -35.31
C ARG A 209 -0.17 0.87 -36.74
N PHE A 210 -0.86 1.92 -37.21
CA PHE A 210 -0.75 2.43 -38.58
C PHE A 210 0.35 3.48 -38.77
N ARG A 211 0.79 4.18 -37.72
CA ARG A 211 1.81 5.24 -37.80
C ARG A 211 3.27 4.74 -37.81
N ARG A 212 3.49 3.43 -38.00
CA ARG A 212 4.82 2.78 -38.04
C ARG A 212 4.96 1.79 -39.20
N ARG A 213 4.46 2.14 -40.39
CA ARG A 213 5.00 1.62 -41.66
C ARG A 213 5.84 2.70 -42.31
#